data_AF-A0A958M0T5-F1
#
_entry.id   AF-A0A958M0T5-F1
#
_cell.length_a   1.000
_cell.length_b   1.000
_cell.length_c   1.000
_cell.angle_alpha   90.00
_cell.angle_beta   90.00
_cell.angle_gamma   90.00
#
_symmetry.space_group_name_H-M   'P 1'
#
loop_
_entity.id
_entity.type
_entity.pdbx_description
1 polymer ?
#
loop_
_entity_poly.entity_id
_entity_poly.type
_entity_poly.pdbx_seq_one_letter_code
_entity_poly.pdbx_strand_id
1 'polypeptide(L)'
;MPKRNKLFLSVCILLLIGSSSLYGQHDTLVLGFKEYLGYVKKYHPIAKQAQLNIAVGQANLMKARGGFDPKVEVDYERKEFKDTKYWDRLNTTFKIPTWFGIELKGNFQQSEGTYINPDETLPEDGLYSAGVSMSLLRGFWANERMATLRKAKYFRE
;
A
#
# COMPACT_ATOMS: atom_id res chain seq x y z
N MET A 1 -52.15 -17.99 56.82
CA MET A 1 -50.67 -17.79 56.81
C MET A 1 -50.03 -19.14 57.18
N PRO A 2 -48.99 -19.73 56.53
CA PRO A 2 -47.96 -19.23 55.60
C PRO A 2 -47.62 -20.28 54.49
N LYS A 3 -48.36 -20.34 53.36
CA LYS A 3 -48.06 -21.33 52.29
C LYS A 3 -47.22 -20.77 51.12
N ARG A 4 -47.18 -19.44 50.92
CA ARG A 4 -46.50 -18.81 49.77
C ARG A 4 -44.97 -18.75 49.92
N ASN A 5 -44.45 -18.64 51.14
CA ASN A 5 -43.00 -18.59 51.40
C ASN A 5 -42.34 -19.98 51.33
N LYS A 6 -43.11 -21.06 51.56
CA LYS A 6 -42.57 -22.44 51.52
C LYS A 6 -42.20 -22.88 50.11
N LEU A 7 -42.96 -22.46 49.10
CA LEU A 7 -42.66 -22.75 47.70
C LEU A 7 -41.41 -21.99 47.23
N PHE A 8 -41.31 -20.70 47.57
CA PHE A 8 -40.13 -19.89 47.22
C PHE A 8 -38.86 -20.40 47.91
N LEU A 9 -38.96 -20.76 49.20
CA LEU A 9 -37.86 -21.38 49.95
C LEU A 9 -37.46 -22.73 49.35
N SER A 10 -38.42 -23.55 48.93
CA SER A 10 -38.15 -24.84 48.28
C SER A 10 -37.48 -24.68 46.90
N VAL A 11 -37.81 -23.64 46.14
CA VAL A 11 -37.17 -23.32 44.85
C VAL A 11 -35.75 -22.81 45.07
N CYS A 12 -35.52 -21.94 46.06
CA CYS A 12 -34.16 -21.50 46.40
C CYS A 12 -33.27 -22.64 46.90
N ILE A 13 -33.82 -23.57 47.69
CA ILE A 13 -33.10 -24.77 48.16
C ILE A 13 -32.78 -25.70 46.99
N LEU A 14 -33.70 -25.88 46.04
CA LEU A 14 -33.46 -26.67 44.83
C LEU A 14 -32.36 -26.04 43.94
N LEU A 15 -32.32 -24.71 43.84
CA LEU A 15 -31.27 -23.97 43.13
C LEU A 15 -29.90 -24.07 43.83
N LEU A 16 -29.86 -24.07 45.17
CA LEU A 16 -28.63 -24.27 45.93
C LEU A 16 -28.08 -25.71 45.81
N ILE A 17 -28.96 -26.71 45.82
CA ILE A 17 -28.56 -28.13 45.68
C ILE A 17 -28.12 -28.44 44.24
N GLY A 18 -28.65 -27.73 43.23
CA GLY A 18 -28.18 -27.84 41.84
C GLY A 18 -26.79 -27.23 41.58
N SER A 19 -26.24 -26.49 42.54
CA SER A 19 -24.96 -25.77 42.40
C SER A 19 -23.73 -26.58 42.84
N SER A 20 -23.90 -27.77 43.42
CA SER A 20 -22.81 -28.55 44.03
C SER A 20 -21.98 -29.41 43.05
N SER A 21 -22.10 -29.18 41.74
CA SER A 21 -21.35 -29.91 40.70
C SER A 21 -20.47 -29.01 39.83
N LEU A 22 -19.89 -27.96 40.41
CA LEU A 22 -18.84 -27.18 39.75
C LEU A 22 -17.50 -27.95 39.85
N TYR A 23 -17.27 -28.88 38.93
CA TYR A 23 -15.91 -29.35 38.67
C TYR A 23 -15.14 -28.19 38.02
N GLY A 24 -14.11 -27.68 38.69
CA GLY A 24 -13.15 -26.79 38.06
C GLY A 24 -12.51 -27.52 36.87
N GLN A 25 -12.31 -26.82 35.75
CA GLN A 25 -11.63 -27.40 34.59
C GLN A 25 -10.22 -27.84 35.04
N HIS A 26 -9.98 -29.15 35.13
CA HIS A 26 -8.63 -29.67 35.18
C HIS A 26 -8.06 -29.55 33.79
N ASP A 27 -7.20 -28.54 33.61
CA ASP A 27 -6.49 -28.34 32.36
C ASP A 27 -5.46 -29.47 32.19
N THR A 28 -5.85 -30.51 31.46
CA THR A 28 -4.98 -31.64 31.10
C THR A 28 -3.98 -31.28 30.00
N LEU A 29 -3.98 -30.04 29.52
CA LEU A 29 -3.14 -29.59 28.43
C LEU A 29 -1.68 -29.39 28.89
N VAL A 30 -0.93 -30.49 28.93
CA VAL A 30 0.53 -30.44 29.09
C VAL A 30 1.17 -30.21 27.73
N LEU A 31 1.47 -28.95 27.40
CA LEU A 31 2.18 -28.60 26.17
C LEU A 31 3.65 -29.02 26.28
N GLY A 32 4.14 -29.77 25.29
CA GLY A 32 5.57 -29.95 25.11
C GLY A 32 6.24 -28.61 24.78
N PHE A 33 7.52 -28.47 25.15
CA PHE A 33 8.26 -27.22 24.93
C PHE A 33 8.20 -26.70 23.47
N LYS A 34 8.25 -27.62 22.49
CA LYS A 34 8.18 -27.29 21.06
C LYS A 34 6.80 -26.74 20.66
N GLU A 35 5.73 -27.31 21.21
CA GLU A 35 4.36 -26.88 20.94
C GLU A 35 4.10 -25.52 21.56
N TYR A 36 4.48 -25.34 22.83
CA TYR A 36 4.45 -24.05 23.51
C TYR A 36 5.19 -22.96 22.70
N LEU A 37 6.42 -23.23 22.27
CA LEU A 37 7.19 -22.27 21.47
C LEU A 37 6.54 -21.99 20.10
N GLY A 38 5.90 -22.97 19.49
CA GLY A 38 5.13 -22.80 18.25
C GLY A 38 3.94 -21.85 18.45
N TYR A 39 3.17 -22.02 19.53
CA TYR A 39 2.08 -21.12 19.88
C TYR A 39 2.57 -19.70 20.16
N VAL A 40 3.66 -19.56 20.92
CA VAL A 40 4.29 -18.25 21.18
C VAL A 40 4.71 -17.58 19.88
N LYS A 41 5.43 -18.26 18.98
CA LYS A 41 5.84 -17.67 17.69
C LYS A 41 4.65 -17.25 16.83
N LYS A 42 3.56 -18.00 16.86
CA LYS A 42 2.37 -17.74 16.04
C LYS A 42 1.50 -16.61 16.56
N TYR A 43 1.33 -16.50 17.88
CA TYR A 43 0.34 -15.61 18.50
C TYR A 43 0.93 -14.49 19.36
N HIS A 44 2.23 -14.51 19.67
CA HIS A 44 2.85 -13.46 20.47
C HIS A 44 2.95 -12.15 19.67
N PRO A 45 2.42 -11.02 20.19
CA PRO A 45 2.38 -9.75 19.47
C PRO A 45 3.73 -9.27 18.95
N ILE A 46 4.79 -9.40 19.77
CA ILE A 46 6.15 -8.98 19.39
C ILE A 46 6.71 -9.87 18.26
N ALA A 47 6.42 -11.18 18.28
CA ALA A 47 6.88 -12.08 17.22
C ALA A 47 6.18 -11.76 15.89
N LYS A 48 4.88 -11.46 15.94
CA LYS A 48 4.11 -10.98 14.80
C LYS A 48 4.66 -9.66 14.25
N GLN A 49 5.01 -8.72 15.12
CA GLN A 49 5.61 -7.44 14.73
C GLN A 49 6.97 -7.63 14.05
N ALA A 50 7.83 -8.48 14.60
CA ALA A 50 9.12 -8.80 13.98
C ALA A 50 8.95 -9.42 12.58
N GLN A 51 7.97 -10.30 12.40
CA GLN A 51 7.65 -10.88 11.10
C GLN A 51 7.17 -9.85 10.07
N LEU A 52 6.42 -8.83 10.50
CA LEU A 52 5.98 -7.74 9.63
C LEU A 52 7.15 -6.91 9.10
N ASN A 53 8.21 -6.70 9.89
CA ASN A 53 9.38 -5.94 9.45
C ASN A 53 10.07 -6.60 8.24
N ILE A 54 10.13 -7.94 8.21
CA ILE A 54 10.67 -8.69 7.07
C ILE A 54 9.84 -8.42 5.81
N ALA A 55 8.51 -8.51 5.91
CA ALA A 55 7.60 -8.26 4.80
C ALA A 55 7.70 -6.80 4.30
N VAL A 56 7.77 -5.83 5.23
CA VAL A 56 7.99 -4.42 4.91
C VAL A 56 9.31 -4.22 4.18
N GLY A 57 10.38 -4.91 4.60
CA GLY A 57 11.67 -4.81 3.93
C GLY A 57 11.67 -5.36 2.50
N GLN A 58 11.00 -6.49 2.29
CA GLN A 58 10.79 -7.04 0.94
C GLN A 58 9.97 -6.09 0.06
N ALA A 59 8.88 -5.51 0.60
CA ALA A 59 8.06 -4.54 -0.11
C ALA A 59 8.83 -3.26 -0.46
N ASN A 60 9.68 -2.77 0.46
CA ASN A 60 10.54 -1.61 0.22
C ASN A 60 11.58 -1.89 -0.89
N LEU A 61 12.18 -3.09 -0.92
CA LEU A 61 13.08 -3.49 -1.99
C LEU A 61 12.37 -3.56 -3.34
N MET A 62 11.16 -4.14 -3.37
CA MET A 62 10.33 -4.21 -4.57
C MET A 62 9.99 -2.80 -5.09
N LYS A 63 9.52 -1.91 -4.20
CA LYS A 63 9.25 -0.51 -4.52
C LYS A 63 10.48 0.21 -5.07
N ALA A 64 11.65 0.00 -4.47
CA ALA A 64 12.89 0.62 -4.92
C ALA A 64 13.34 0.12 -6.30
N ARG A 65 13.09 -1.16 -6.62
CA ARG A 65 13.32 -1.72 -7.95
C ARG A 65 12.38 -1.14 -8.99
N GLY A 66 11.09 -0.97 -8.64
CA GLY A 66 10.09 -0.36 -9.53
C GLY A 66 10.37 1.09 -9.92
N GLY A 67 11.25 1.78 -9.20
CA GLY A 67 11.72 3.13 -9.59
C GLY A 67 12.52 3.16 -10.91
N PHE A 68 12.93 2.00 -11.43
CA PHE A 68 13.63 1.83 -12.70
C PHE A 68 12.74 1.27 -13.81
N ASP A 69 11.47 0.99 -13.53
CA ASP A 69 10.55 0.46 -14.53
C ASP A 69 10.08 1.59 -15.47
N PRO A 70 9.81 1.28 -16.75
CA PRO A 70 9.16 2.22 -17.65
C PRO A 70 7.84 2.72 -17.06
N LYS A 71 7.56 4.02 -17.23
CA LYS A 71 6.29 4.60 -16.83
C LYS A 71 5.63 5.36 -17.98
N VAL A 72 4.31 5.26 -18.02
CA VAL A 72 3.44 6.02 -18.90
C VAL A 72 2.65 6.98 -18.02
N GLU A 73 2.69 8.26 -18.36
CA GLU A 73 1.92 9.33 -17.75
C GLU A 73 0.95 9.84 -18.81
N VAL A 74 -0.33 9.97 -18.48
CA VAL A 74 -1.37 10.52 -19.37
C VAL A 74 -2.06 11.63 -18.62
N ASP A 75 -1.87 12.85 -19.09
CA ASP A 75 -2.51 14.05 -18.58
C ASP A 75 -3.59 14.48 -19.57
N TYR A 76 -4.81 14.61 -19.07
CA TYR A 76 -5.96 15.01 -19.86
C TYR A 76 -6.64 16.19 -19.19
N GLU A 77 -6.64 17.34 -19.85
CA GLU A 77 -7.23 18.58 -19.32
C GLU A 77 -8.28 19.10 -20.31
N ARG A 78 -9.49 19.38 -19.83
CA ARG A 78 -10.55 20.02 -20.62
C ARG A 78 -11.19 21.18 -19.87
N LYS A 79 -11.47 22.27 -20.59
CA LYS A 79 -12.32 23.36 -20.13
C LYS A 79 -13.40 23.66 -21.16
N GLU A 80 -14.63 23.63 -20.67
CA GLU A 80 -15.84 23.92 -21.44
C GLU A 80 -16.71 24.91 -20.67
N PHE A 81 -17.28 25.87 -21.38
CA PHE A 81 -18.19 26.85 -20.78
C PHE A 81 -19.21 27.32 -21.81
N LYS A 82 -20.50 27.31 -21.44
CA LYS A 82 -21.64 27.71 -22.28
C LYS A 82 -21.55 27.13 -23.70
N ASP A 83 -21.42 25.80 -23.78
CA ASP A 83 -21.33 25.03 -25.03
C ASP A 83 -20.10 25.34 -25.91
N THR A 84 -19.13 26.08 -25.38
CA THR A 84 -17.88 26.39 -26.08
C THR A 84 -16.73 25.62 -25.44
N LYS A 85 -16.01 24.83 -26.25
CA LYS A 85 -14.80 24.11 -25.86
C LYS A 85 -13.61 25.09 -25.85
N TYR A 86 -13.25 25.61 -24.68
CA TYR A 86 -12.18 26.60 -24.55
C TYR A 86 -10.83 25.97 -24.87
N TRP A 87 -10.52 24.84 -24.22
CA TRP A 87 -9.33 24.04 -24.48
C TRP A 87 -9.55 22.57 -24.10
N ASP A 88 -8.84 21.71 -24.83
CA ASP A 88 -8.79 20.26 -24.66
C ASP A 88 -7.35 19.82 -24.95
N ARG A 89 -6.65 19.37 -23.91
CA ARG A 89 -5.23 19.02 -23.92
C ARG A 89 -5.07 17.58 -23.53
N LEU A 90 -4.42 16.81 -24.40
CA LEU A 90 -3.99 15.45 -24.15
C LEU A 90 -2.47 15.42 -24.22
N ASN A 91 -1.81 15.08 -23.12
CA ASN A 91 -0.38 14.86 -23.06
C ASN A 91 -0.11 13.44 -22.56
N THR A 92 0.51 12.62 -23.41
CA THR A 92 0.94 11.26 -23.06
C THR A 92 2.46 11.22 -23.06
N THR A 93 3.06 10.94 -21.91
CA THR A 93 4.51 10.84 -21.76
C THR A 93 4.94 9.44 -21.36
N PHE A 94 5.81 8.84 -22.15
CA PHE A 94 6.51 7.60 -21.85
C PHE A 94 7.94 7.89 -21.37
N LYS A 95 8.33 7.36 -20.20
CA LYS A 95 9.66 7.58 -19.61
C LYS A 95 10.30 6.23 -19.27
N ILE A 96 11.52 6.00 -19.75
CA ILE A 96 12.36 4.87 -19.35
C ILE A 96 13.57 5.41 -18.57
N PRO A 97 13.54 5.32 -17.22
CA PRO A 97 14.67 5.72 -16.41
C PRO A 97 15.79 4.67 -16.43
N THR A 98 17.04 5.10 -16.56
CA THR A 98 18.21 4.20 -16.46
C THR A 98 18.99 4.46 -15.15
N TRP A 99 19.72 3.45 -14.70
CA TRP A 99 20.70 3.48 -13.61
C TRP A 99 21.68 4.67 -13.61
N PHE A 100 22.10 5.17 -14.78
CA PHE A 100 23.13 6.22 -14.89
C PHE A 100 22.55 7.66 -14.87
N GLY A 101 21.29 7.85 -14.48
CA GLY A 101 20.67 9.18 -14.47
C GLY A 101 20.38 9.74 -15.88
N ILE A 102 20.38 8.85 -16.87
CA ILE A 102 19.88 9.09 -18.23
C ILE A 102 18.44 8.57 -18.28
N GLU A 103 17.53 9.35 -18.84
CA GLU A 103 16.13 9.01 -19.02
C GLU A 103 15.76 9.15 -20.49
N LEU A 104 15.21 8.10 -21.09
CA LEU A 104 14.62 8.18 -22.42
C LEU A 104 13.17 8.64 -22.26
N LYS A 105 12.77 9.64 -23.04
CA LYS A 105 11.43 10.23 -23.02
C LYS A 105 10.83 10.17 -24.41
N GLY A 106 9.62 9.62 -24.51
CA GLY A 106 8.74 9.80 -25.66
C GLY A 106 7.52 10.58 -25.21
N ASN A 107 7.06 11.57 -25.97
CA ASN A 107 5.81 12.27 -25.67
C ASN A 107 4.94 12.34 -26.91
N PHE A 108 3.64 12.33 -26.68
CA PHE A 108 2.59 12.62 -27.65
C PHE A 108 1.71 13.71 -27.05
N GLN A 109 1.57 14.82 -27.76
CA GLN A 109 0.78 15.97 -27.32
C GLN A 109 -0.26 16.32 -28.37
N GLN A 110 -1.48 16.59 -27.92
CA GLN A 110 -2.57 17.08 -28.77
C GLN A 110 -3.31 18.17 -28.00
N SER A 111 -3.58 19.28 -28.67
CA SER A 111 -4.22 20.44 -28.06
C SER A 111 -5.20 21.05 -29.05
N GLU A 112 -6.46 21.18 -28.65
CA GLU A 112 -7.55 21.67 -29.49
C GLU A 112 -8.45 22.62 -28.68
N GLY A 113 -9.03 23.63 -29.32
CA GLY A 113 -10.03 24.48 -28.70
C GLY A 113 -10.18 25.83 -29.39
N THR A 114 -11.29 26.52 -29.13
CA THR A 114 -11.58 27.83 -29.72
C THR A 114 -10.70 28.94 -29.13
N TYR A 115 -10.18 28.76 -27.92
CA TYR A 115 -9.39 29.75 -27.18
C TYR A 115 -8.03 29.20 -26.73
N ILE A 116 -7.34 28.51 -27.65
CA ILE A 116 -5.98 28.04 -27.42
C ILE A 116 -4.96 29.15 -27.70
N ASN A 117 -3.87 29.18 -26.92
CA ASN A 117 -2.75 30.10 -27.19
C ASN A 117 -2.07 29.71 -28.51
N PRO A 118 -1.77 30.66 -29.43
CA PRO A 118 -1.02 30.38 -30.66
C PRO A 118 0.29 29.61 -30.45
N ASP A 119 0.98 29.84 -29.32
CA ASP A 119 2.22 29.13 -28.98
C ASP A 119 2.01 27.65 -28.60
N GLU A 120 0.77 27.27 -28.28
CA GLU A 120 0.36 25.88 -27.99
C GLU A 120 -0.32 25.22 -29.20
N THR A 121 -0.29 25.85 -30.38
CA THR A 121 -0.84 25.25 -31.60
C THR A 121 0.06 24.11 -32.07
N LEU A 122 -0.52 22.93 -32.17
CA LEU A 122 0.13 21.71 -32.61
C LEU A 122 -0.44 21.27 -33.96
N PRO A 123 0.26 20.39 -34.71
CA PRO A 123 -0.31 19.77 -35.91
C PRO A 123 -1.63 19.05 -35.59
N GLU A 124 -2.56 18.98 -36.55
CA GLU A 124 -3.87 18.34 -36.33
C GLU A 124 -3.75 16.84 -35.95
N ASP A 125 -2.72 16.15 -36.45
CA ASP A 125 -2.41 14.75 -36.12
C ASP A 125 -1.68 14.57 -34.77
N GLY A 126 -1.46 15.67 -34.02
CA GLY A 126 -0.70 15.70 -32.78
C GLY A 126 0.82 15.82 -32.97
N LEU A 127 1.54 16.11 -31.89
CA LEU A 127 3.00 16.27 -31.86
C LEU A 127 3.65 15.09 -31.14
N TYR A 128 4.42 14.32 -31.91
CA TYR A 128 5.29 13.27 -31.38
C TYR A 128 6.69 13.84 -31.12
N SER A 129 7.24 13.56 -29.94
CA SER A 129 8.60 13.93 -29.58
C SER A 129 9.33 12.76 -28.92
N ALA A 130 10.61 12.60 -29.23
CA ALA A 130 11.49 11.67 -28.56
C ALA A 130 12.75 12.42 -28.14
N GLY A 131 13.21 12.18 -26.92
CA GLY A 131 14.35 12.89 -26.36
C GLY A 131 15.06 12.10 -25.27
N VAL A 132 16.29 12.50 -25.01
CA VAL A 132 17.11 11.97 -23.92
C VAL A 132 17.30 13.08 -22.90
N SER A 133 17.05 12.77 -21.63
CA SER A 133 17.24 13.69 -20.53
C SER A 133 18.35 13.14 -19.63
N MET A 134 19.40 13.92 -19.43
CA MET A 134 20.54 13.53 -18.60
C MET A 134 20.80 14.57 -17.52
N SER A 135 20.98 14.11 -16.29
CA SER A 135 21.49 14.97 -15.21
C SER A 135 23.01 15.09 -15.33
N LEU A 136 23.60 16.28 -15.16
CA LEU A 136 25.05 16.48 -15.33
C LEU A 136 25.87 16.45 -14.02
N LEU A 137 25.24 16.68 -12.87
CA LEU A 137 25.92 16.80 -11.57
C LEU A 137 25.39 15.77 -10.55
N ARG A 138 24.76 16.22 -9.45
CA ARG A 138 24.28 15.36 -8.36
C ARG A 138 23.37 14.23 -8.85
N GLY A 139 22.53 14.48 -9.86
CA GLY A 139 21.64 13.46 -10.42
C GLY A 139 22.37 12.33 -11.18
N PHE A 140 23.59 12.58 -11.67
CA PHE A 140 24.43 11.56 -12.32
C PHE A 140 25.17 10.71 -11.28
N TRP A 141 25.86 11.37 -10.35
CA TRP A 141 26.71 10.68 -9.35
C TRP A 141 25.92 10.11 -8.16
N ALA A 142 24.93 10.84 -7.68
CA ALA A 142 24.14 10.54 -6.48
C ALA A 142 22.63 10.56 -6.80
N ASN A 143 22.20 9.60 -7.64
CA ASN A 143 20.81 9.43 -8.02
C ASN A 143 19.95 8.90 -6.87
N GLU A 144 18.83 9.56 -6.57
CA GLU A 144 17.87 9.16 -5.54
C GLU A 144 17.37 7.72 -5.70
N ARG A 145 17.16 7.26 -6.94
CA ARG A 145 16.69 5.89 -7.22
C ARG A 145 17.72 4.86 -6.76
N MET A 146 19.00 5.12 -7.07
CA MET A 146 20.11 4.26 -6.65
C MET A 146 20.32 4.31 -5.13
N ALA A 147 20.20 5.49 -4.52
CA ALA A 147 20.26 5.65 -3.07
C ALA A 147 19.14 4.88 -2.37
N THR A 148 17.91 4.97 -2.90
CA THR A 148 16.73 4.27 -2.38
C THR A 148 16.88 2.76 -2.52
N LEU A 149 17.39 2.27 -3.65
CA LEU A 149 17.68 0.84 -3.85
C LEU A 149 18.76 0.33 -2.90
N ARG A 150 19.84 1.09 -2.70
CA ARG A 150 20.89 0.74 -1.72
C ARG A 150 20.33 0.70 -0.30
N LYS A 151 19.56 1.72 0.10
CA LYS A 151 18.90 1.77 1.41
C LYS A 151 17.94 0.59 1.62
N ALA A 152 17.16 0.23 0.61
CA ALA A 152 16.22 -0.88 0.70
C ALA A 152 16.91 -2.26 0.78
N LYS A 153 18.09 -2.42 0.14
CA LYS A 153 18.90 -3.65 0.29
C LYS A 153 19.39 -3.84 1.73
N TYR A 154 19.88 -2.77 2.37
CA TYR A 154 20.31 -2.82 3.77
C TYR A 154 19.16 -3.10 4.74
N PHE A 155 17.96 -2.57 4.47
CA PHE A 155 16.80 -2.78 5.36
C PHE A 155 16.19 -4.19 5.25
N ARG A 156 16.51 -4.94 4.20
CA ARG A 156 16.09 -6.35 4.04
C ARG A 156 16.96 -7.30 4.88
N GLU A 157 18.23 -6.96 5.06
CA GLU A 157 19.22 -7.72 5.83
C GLU A 157 19.05 -7.49 7.32
#